data_AF-A0A8H8NIS7-F1
#
_entry.id   AF-A0A8H8NIS7-F1
#
_cell.length_a   1.000
_cell.length_b   1.000
_cell.length_c   1.000
_cell.angle_alpha   90.00
_cell.angle_beta   90.00
_cell.angle_gamma   90.00
#
_symmetry.space_group_name_H-M   'P 1'
#
loop_
_entity.id
_entity.type
_entity.pdbx_description
1 polymer ?
#
loop_
_entity_poly.entity_id
_entity_poly.type
_entity_poly.pdbx_seq_one_letter_code
_entity_poly.pdbx_strand_id
1 'polypeptide(L)'
;MPTVNWEQDGRSLMLEGHHMSWDAMRHGLAAEAVEVVQVFEEGILMGIPLSNLQFNIDKKTTLVDNQTCTAEGYSVFTDAANPFFRLRFSLVSEILKRPEIASRFFKGVVNTPNGGKEIAWNIPGVREWLSKMGNFTQHLMFLMHAMGGQPGRGVEVALLKIYNTKLRLRNFFFLGPGQLHMCSSTTKLWE
;
A
#
# COMPACT_ATOMS: atom_id res chain seq x y z
N MET A 1 7.51 -23.18 9.87
CA MET A 1 6.16 -22.86 9.41
C MET A 1 5.22 -23.05 10.60
N PRO A 2 4.20 -22.20 10.79
CA PRO A 2 3.25 -22.39 11.87
C PRO A 2 2.54 -23.74 11.73
N THR A 3 2.33 -24.43 12.85
CA THR A 3 1.61 -25.72 12.86
C THR A 3 0.11 -25.45 12.90
N VAL A 4 -0.60 -25.84 11.84
CA VAL A 4 -2.05 -25.68 11.69
C VAL A 4 -2.68 -27.05 11.51
N ASN A 5 -3.52 -27.46 12.45
CA ASN A 5 -4.28 -28.71 12.36
C ASN A 5 -5.77 -28.40 12.41
N TRP A 6 -6.51 -28.80 11.37
CA TRP A 6 -7.97 -28.76 11.42
C TRP A 6 -8.49 -29.84 12.35
N GLU A 7 -9.47 -29.49 13.17
CA GLU A 7 -10.14 -30.48 14.01
C GLU A 7 -11.19 -31.25 13.20
N GLN A 8 -11.56 -32.43 13.69
CA GLN A 8 -12.49 -33.33 12.99
C GLN A 8 -13.89 -32.74 12.81
N ASP A 9 -14.23 -31.69 13.56
CA ASP A 9 -15.52 -31.00 13.45
C ASP A 9 -15.63 -30.09 12.22
N GLY A 10 -14.51 -29.82 11.53
CA GLY A 10 -14.42 -28.92 10.38
C GLY A 10 -14.77 -27.46 10.71
N ARG A 11 -14.83 -27.09 11.99
CA ARG A 11 -15.23 -25.77 12.49
C ARG A 11 -14.21 -25.15 13.43
N SER A 12 -13.23 -25.91 13.90
CA SER A 12 -12.10 -25.40 14.65
C SER A 12 -10.77 -25.82 14.01
N LEU A 13 -9.76 -25.02 14.32
CA LEU A 13 -8.38 -25.32 14.00
C LEU A 13 -7.53 -25.08 15.25
N MET A 14 -6.43 -25.81 15.31
CA MET A 14 -5.40 -25.64 16.32
C MET A 14 -4.19 -24.97 15.64
N LEU A 15 -3.89 -23.75 16.08
CA LEU A 15 -2.78 -22.93 15.60
C LEU A 15 -1.79 -22.77 16.74
N GLU A 16 -0.57 -23.32 16.62
CA GLU A 16 0.47 -23.19 17.65
C GLU A 16 -0.03 -23.58 19.06
N GLY A 17 -0.81 -24.66 19.17
CA GLY A 17 -1.39 -25.14 20.44
C GLY A 17 -2.59 -24.34 20.96
N HIS A 18 -3.04 -23.30 20.24
CA HIS A 18 -4.23 -22.54 20.58
C HIS A 18 -5.43 -23.03 19.79
N HIS A 19 -6.52 -23.32 20.50
CA HIS A 19 -7.80 -23.65 19.91
C HIS A 19 -8.47 -22.38 19.36
N MET A 20 -8.87 -22.42 18.09
CA MET A 20 -9.57 -21.32 17.45
C MET A 20 -10.75 -21.86 16.66
N SER A 21 -11.96 -21.40 16.99
CA SER A 21 -13.12 -21.66 16.17
C SER A 21 -13.10 -20.81 14.90
N TRP A 22 -13.72 -21.31 13.84
CA TRP A 22 -13.91 -20.59 12.59
C TRP A 22 -14.67 -19.28 12.80
N ASP A 23 -15.64 -19.27 13.71
CA ASP A 23 -16.36 -18.05 14.08
C ASP A 23 -15.42 -17.03 14.72
N ALA A 24 -14.57 -17.44 15.66
CA ALA A 24 -13.59 -16.54 16.26
C ALA A 24 -12.61 -15.99 15.20
N MET A 25 -12.14 -16.84 14.28
CA MET A 25 -11.28 -16.41 13.18
C MET A 25 -11.96 -15.40 12.26
N ARG A 26 -13.23 -15.64 11.86
CA ARG A 26 -14.01 -14.69 11.05
C ARG A 26 -14.20 -13.34 11.74
N HIS A 27 -14.52 -13.35 13.03
CA HIS A 27 -14.64 -12.12 13.82
C HIS A 27 -13.30 -11.39 13.92
N GLY A 28 -12.20 -12.10 14.14
CA GLY A 28 -10.85 -11.53 14.16
C GLY A 28 -10.46 -10.88 12.83
N LEU A 29 -10.70 -11.55 11.70
CA LEU A 29 -10.45 -10.98 10.36
C LEU A 29 -11.30 -9.75 10.07
N ALA A 30 -12.57 -9.75 10.50
CA ALA A 30 -13.45 -8.59 10.35
C ALA A 30 -12.99 -7.41 11.21
N ALA A 31 -12.56 -7.67 12.46
CA ALA A 31 -12.01 -6.64 13.35
C ALA A 31 -10.70 -6.06 12.79
N GLU A 32 -9.81 -6.92 12.30
CA GLU A 32 -8.58 -6.53 11.62
C GLU A 32 -8.85 -5.64 10.40
N ALA A 33 -9.87 -5.97 9.59
CA ALA A 33 -10.27 -5.13 8.46
C ALA A 33 -10.74 -3.73 8.89
N VAL A 34 -11.46 -3.62 10.02
CA VAL A 34 -11.85 -2.32 10.59
C VAL A 34 -10.63 -1.55 11.09
N GLU A 35 -9.71 -2.20 11.78
CA GLU A 35 -8.48 -1.58 12.30
C GLU A 35 -7.60 -1.06 11.17
N VAL A 36 -7.42 -1.82 10.09
CA VAL A 36 -6.65 -1.38 8.91
C VAL A 36 -7.25 -0.13 8.27
N VAL A 37 -8.58 -0.03 8.19
CA VAL A 37 -9.25 1.19 7.72
C VAL A 37 -8.97 2.36 8.65
N GLN A 38 -9.06 2.16 9.96
CA GLN A 38 -8.77 3.22 10.94
C GLN A 38 -7.31 3.69 10.86
N VAL A 39 -6.34 2.76 10.76
CA VAL A 39 -4.92 3.10 10.59
C VAL A 39 -4.70 3.86 9.29
N PHE A 40 -5.39 3.49 8.22
CA PHE A 40 -5.34 4.23 6.96
C PHE A 40 -5.85 5.67 7.11
N GLU A 41 -7.06 5.84 7.64
CA GLU A 41 -7.72 7.14 7.72
C GLU A 41 -7.06 8.06 8.77
N GLU A 42 -6.79 7.55 9.97
CA GLU A 42 -6.28 8.36 11.09
C GLU A 42 -4.75 8.37 11.16
N GLY A 43 -4.11 7.28 10.76
CA GLY A 43 -2.64 7.13 10.80
C GLY A 43 -1.97 7.69 9.55
N ILE A 44 -2.39 7.23 8.37
CA ILE A 44 -1.74 7.56 7.09
C ILE A 44 -2.26 8.87 6.52
N LEU A 45 -3.59 9.02 6.44
CA LEU A 45 -4.23 10.23 5.96
C LEU A 45 -4.36 11.30 7.03
N MET A 46 -4.12 10.96 8.31
CA MET A 46 -4.15 11.90 9.43
C MET A 46 -5.49 12.63 9.57
N GLY A 47 -6.58 11.92 9.29
CA GLY A 47 -7.93 12.47 9.28
C GLY A 47 -8.22 13.42 8.12
N ILE A 48 -7.34 13.50 7.10
CA ILE A 48 -7.63 14.22 5.86
C ILE A 48 -8.62 13.37 5.04
N PRO A 49 -9.83 13.88 4.76
CA PRO A 49 -10.81 13.12 3.97
C PRO A 49 -10.30 12.82 2.56
N LEU A 50 -10.59 11.63 2.03
CA LEU A 50 -10.23 11.26 0.65
C LEU A 50 -10.78 12.24 -0.40
N SER A 51 -11.95 12.85 -0.13
CA SER A 51 -12.54 13.89 -0.98
C SER A 51 -11.65 15.11 -1.15
N ASN A 52 -10.87 15.49 -0.13
CA ASN A 52 -9.90 16.58 -0.21
C ASN A 52 -8.69 16.23 -1.10
N LEU A 53 -8.38 14.94 -1.23
CA LEU A 53 -7.25 14.48 -2.04
C LEU A 53 -7.58 14.42 -3.54
N GLN A 54 -8.83 14.73 -3.92
CA GLN A 54 -9.38 14.55 -5.27
C GLN A 54 -9.37 13.06 -5.68
N PHE A 55 -9.47 12.16 -4.70
CA PHE A 55 -9.56 10.73 -4.93
C PHE A 55 -10.96 10.38 -5.44
N ASN A 56 -11.18 10.53 -6.74
CA ASN A 56 -12.47 10.36 -7.40
C ASN A 56 -12.51 9.06 -8.22
N ILE A 57 -12.09 7.94 -7.61
CA ILE A 57 -12.04 6.63 -8.27
C ILE A 57 -13.22 5.80 -7.80
N ASP A 58 -13.99 5.30 -8.76
CA ASP A 58 -15.17 4.48 -8.54
C ASP A 58 -15.15 3.22 -9.42
N LYS A 59 -16.21 2.41 -9.33
CA LYS A 59 -16.36 1.17 -10.12
C LYS A 59 -16.42 1.38 -11.64
N LYS A 60 -16.66 2.61 -12.10
CA LYS A 60 -16.71 2.97 -13.53
C LYS A 60 -15.39 3.52 -14.04
N THR A 61 -14.48 3.85 -13.12
CA THR A 61 -13.17 4.38 -13.47
C THR A 61 -12.38 3.33 -14.24
N THR A 62 -12.10 3.63 -15.51
CA THR A 62 -11.29 2.77 -16.37
C THR A 62 -9.85 3.26 -16.32
N LEU A 63 -8.93 2.32 -16.13
CA LEU A 63 -7.50 2.61 -16.16
C LEU A 63 -6.94 2.28 -17.53
N VAL A 64 -6.19 3.21 -18.09
CA VAL A 64 -5.50 3.05 -19.36
C VAL A 64 -4.10 2.56 -19.07
N ASP A 65 -3.75 1.39 -19.59
CA ASP A 65 -2.44 0.79 -19.34
C ASP A 65 -1.72 0.42 -20.63
N ASN A 66 -0.60 1.08 -20.93
CA ASN A 66 0.23 0.76 -22.08
C ASN A 66 1.23 -0.34 -21.72
N GLN A 67 0.85 -1.58 -21.99
CA GLN A 67 1.63 -2.77 -21.68
C GLN A 67 2.88 -2.92 -22.55
N THR A 68 2.95 -2.24 -23.69
CA THR A 68 4.13 -2.26 -24.56
C THR A 68 5.16 -1.18 -24.21
N CYS A 69 4.86 -0.29 -23.27
CA CYS A 69 5.76 0.78 -22.86
C CYS A 69 6.89 0.25 -21.97
N THR A 70 8.12 0.38 -22.45
CA THR A 70 9.35 -0.04 -21.75
C THR A 70 10.17 1.13 -21.22
N ALA A 71 9.68 2.37 -21.37
CA ALA A 71 10.37 3.57 -20.91
C ALA A 71 10.61 3.52 -19.40
N GLU A 72 11.80 3.94 -18.97
CA GLU A 72 12.14 4.07 -17.55
C GLU A 72 11.21 5.07 -16.86
N GLY A 73 10.73 4.73 -15.66
CA GLY A 73 9.79 5.53 -14.89
C GLY A 73 8.32 5.36 -15.28
N TYR A 74 8.02 4.64 -16.37
CA TYR A 74 6.63 4.39 -16.77
C TYR A 74 5.85 3.56 -15.74
N SER A 75 4.65 4.01 -15.40
CA SER A 75 3.67 3.33 -14.54
C SER A 75 2.27 3.80 -14.90
N VAL A 76 1.26 2.93 -14.76
CA VAL A 76 -0.16 3.32 -14.86
C VAL A 76 -0.52 4.44 -13.87
N PHE A 77 0.18 4.54 -12.72
CA PHE A 77 -0.08 5.55 -11.70
C PHE A 77 0.58 6.90 -12.00
N THR A 78 1.56 6.94 -12.90
CA THR A 78 2.27 8.15 -13.34
C THR A 78 1.92 8.56 -14.76
N ASP A 79 1.09 7.78 -15.45
CA ASP A 79 0.56 8.11 -16.77
C ASP A 79 -0.51 9.20 -16.66
N ALA A 80 -0.37 10.27 -17.45
CA ALA A 80 -1.29 11.40 -17.45
C ALA A 80 -2.70 11.05 -17.96
N ALA A 81 -2.86 9.92 -18.66
CA ALA A 81 -4.15 9.39 -19.07
C ALA A 81 -4.98 8.85 -17.87
N ASN A 82 -4.34 8.61 -16.72
CA ASN A 82 -4.98 8.07 -15.54
C ASN A 82 -5.20 9.13 -14.44
N PRO A 83 -6.25 8.98 -13.60
CA PRO A 83 -6.59 9.96 -12.57
C PRO A 83 -5.53 10.08 -11.46
N PHE A 84 -4.65 9.09 -11.32
CA PHE A 84 -3.64 9.03 -10.27
C PHE A 84 -2.50 10.05 -10.43
N PHE A 85 -2.21 10.49 -11.66
CA PHE A 85 -1.11 11.42 -11.91
C PHE A 85 -1.21 12.69 -11.05
N ARG A 86 -2.44 13.16 -10.82
CA ARG A 86 -2.74 14.35 -10.02
C ARG A 86 -2.63 14.10 -8.52
N LEU A 87 -2.71 12.85 -8.07
CA LEU A 87 -2.72 12.48 -6.65
C LEU A 87 -1.35 12.52 -5.99
N ARG A 88 -0.27 12.46 -6.78
CA ARG A 88 1.13 12.34 -6.28
C ARG A 88 1.48 13.38 -5.21
N PHE A 89 0.95 14.59 -5.34
CA PHE A 89 1.21 15.68 -4.40
C PHE A 89 -0.02 16.13 -3.61
N SER A 90 -1.18 15.46 -3.78
CA SER A 90 -2.43 15.86 -3.11
C SER A 90 -2.30 15.77 -1.60
N LEU A 91 -1.79 14.66 -1.08
CA LEU A 91 -1.65 14.48 0.36
C LEU A 91 -0.69 15.51 0.98
N VAL A 92 0.48 15.71 0.35
CA VAL A 92 1.45 16.71 0.82
C VAL A 92 0.85 18.11 0.77
N SER A 93 0.11 18.43 -0.29
CA SER A 93 -0.55 19.73 -0.46
C SER A 93 -1.61 19.96 0.62
N GLU A 94 -2.41 18.94 0.97
CA GLU A 94 -3.40 19.04 2.05
C GLU A 94 -2.74 19.12 3.43
N ILE A 95 -1.62 18.42 3.66
CA ILE A 95 -0.82 18.54 4.89
C ILE A 95 -0.32 19.98 5.05
N LEU A 96 0.24 20.57 3.99
CA LEU A 96 0.82 21.92 4.06
C LEU A 96 -0.22 23.02 4.30
N LYS A 97 -1.49 22.80 3.93
CA LYS A 97 -2.60 23.71 4.24
C LYS A 97 -3.02 23.69 5.72
N ARG A 98 -2.54 22.70 6.48
CA ARG A 98 -2.94 22.39 7.85
C ARG A 98 -1.75 22.50 8.79
N PRO A 99 -1.48 23.68 9.39
CA PRO A 99 -0.29 23.92 10.21
C PRO A 99 -0.08 22.89 11.34
N GLU A 100 -1.18 22.41 11.93
CA GLU A 100 -1.21 21.40 12.99
C GLU A 100 -0.67 20.04 12.52
N ILE A 101 -0.92 19.67 11.26
CA ILE A 101 -0.37 18.45 10.67
C ILE A 101 1.02 18.72 10.11
N ALA A 102 1.21 19.83 9.41
CA ALA A 102 2.47 20.20 8.78
C ALA A 102 3.64 20.26 9.78
N SER A 103 3.42 20.84 10.96
CA SER A 103 4.46 20.92 12.02
C SER A 103 4.99 19.56 12.48
N ARG A 104 4.24 18.47 12.27
CA ARG A 104 4.70 17.10 12.55
C ARG A 104 5.79 16.65 11.57
N PHE A 105 5.82 17.20 10.35
CA PHE A 105 6.74 16.80 9.27
C PHE A 105 7.78 17.87 8.95
N PHE A 106 7.46 19.14 9.17
CA PHE A 106 8.24 20.28 8.72
C PHE A 106 8.61 21.17 9.90
N LYS A 107 9.91 21.49 10.03
CA LYS A 107 10.43 22.49 10.96
C LYS A 107 10.54 23.88 10.33
N GLY A 108 10.39 23.96 9.00
CA GLY A 108 10.46 25.20 8.23
C GLY A 108 11.36 25.06 7.00
N VAL A 109 11.92 26.18 6.55
CA VAL A 109 12.85 26.26 5.43
C VAL A 109 14.16 26.82 5.95
N VAL A 110 15.28 26.17 5.62
CA VAL A 110 16.64 26.59 5.98
C VAL A 110 17.39 27.05 4.74
N ASN A 111 18.27 28.03 4.91
CA ASN A 111 19.18 28.43 3.85
C ASN A 111 20.32 27.42 3.76
N THR A 112 20.67 27.02 2.54
CA THR A 112 21.81 26.15 2.29
C THR A 112 23.09 26.96 2.22
N PRO A 113 24.26 26.33 2.45
CA PRO A 113 25.56 27.00 2.32
C PRO A 113 25.79 27.63 0.93
N ASN A 114 25.10 27.14 -0.09
CA ASN A 114 25.20 27.61 -1.48
C ASN A 114 24.17 28.69 -1.82
N GLY A 115 23.48 29.27 -0.82
CA GLY A 115 22.44 30.29 -1.04
C GLY A 115 21.09 29.75 -1.53
N GLY A 116 20.91 28.43 -1.53
CA GLY A 116 19.64 27.78 -1.82
C GLY A 116 18.71 27.74 -0.60
N LYS A 117 17.49 27.24 -0.80
CA LYS A 117 16.52 26.98 0.26
C LYS A 117 16.19 25.49 0.29
N GLU A 118 16.25 24.89 1.46
CA GLU A 118 15.92 23.49 1.68
C GLU A 118 14.85 23.34 2.77
N ILE A 119 14.04 22.30 2.64
CA ILE A 119 13.03 21.95 3.64
C ILE A 119 13.73 21.34 4.85
N ALA A 120 13.56 21.95 6.03
CA ALA A 120 13.98 21.36 7.28
C ALA A 120 12.93 20.34 7.74
N TRP A 121 13.26 19.06 7.63
CA TRP A 121 12.35 17.97 8.02
C TRP A 121 12.35 17.73 9.53
N ASN A 122 11.18 17.44 10.08
CA ASN A 122 11.04 16.82 11.39
C ASN A 122 11.19 15.30 11.26
N ILE A 123 12.45 14.84 11.16
CA ILE A 123 12.79 13.43 10.94
C ILE A 123 12.05 12.46 11.88
N PRO A 124 11.91 12.72 13.20
CA PRO A 124 11.11 11.85 14.07
C PRO A 124 9.66 11.66 13.61
N GLY A 125 8.96 12.75 13.27
CA GLY A 125 7.56 12.66 12.83
C GLY A 125 7.41 12.00 11.45
N VAL A 126 8.36 12.24 10.54
CA VAL A 126 8.42 11.52 9.25
C VAL A 126 8.61 10.02 9.48
N ARG A 127 9.52 9.62 10.37
CA ARG A 127 9.77 8.21 10.71
C ARG A 127 8.56 7.55 11.36
N GLU A 128 7.87 8.24 12.27
CA GLU A 128 6.64 7.75 12.89
C GLU A 128 5.57 7.47 11.82
N TRP A 129 5.35 8.41 10.89
CA TRP A 129 4.40 8.24 9.80
C TRP A 129 4.78 7.09 8.86
N LEU A 130 6.07 6.98 8.49
CA LEU A 130 6.58 5.86 7.70
C LEU A 130 6.39 4.50 8.40
N SER A 131 6.55 4.46 9.73
CA SER A 131 6.29 3.26 10.53
C SER A 131 4.82 2.85 10.47
N LYS A 132 3.89 3.83 10.56
CA LYS A 132 2.45 3.56 10.40
C LYS A 132 2.14 3.02 9.01
N MET A 133 2.77 3.57 7.96
CA MET A 133 2.65 3.06 6.59
C MET A 133 3.14 1.60 6.48
N GLY A 134 4.26 1.28 7.14
CA GLY A 134 4.79 -0.08 7.20
C GLY A 134 3.80 -1.06 7.84
N ASN A 135 3.27 -0.72 9.01
CA ASN A 135 2.29 -1.54 9.72
C ASN A 135 1.01 -1.69 8.89
N PHE A 136 0.45 -0.59 8.38
CA PHE A 136 -0.72 -0.61 7.50
C PHE A 136 -0.52 -1.58 6.32
N THR A 137 0.64 -1.50 5.66
CA THR A 137 0.95 -2.37 4.51
C THR A 137 1.01 -3.83 4.92
N GLN A 138 1.62 -4.16 6.06
CA GLN A 138 1.70 -5.55 6.55
C GLN A 138 0.31 -6.13 6.83
N HIS A 139 -0.54 -5.38 7.52
CA HIS A 139 -1.88 -5.81 7.88
C HIS A 139 -2.80 -5.90 6.66
N LEU A 140 -2.73 -4.91 5.75
CA LEU A 140 -3.45 -4.96 4.47
C LEU A 140 -3.03 -6.17 3.64
N MET A 141 -1.73 -6.47 3.59
CA MET A 141 -1.21 -7.65 2.90
C MET A 141 -1.75 -8.95 3.50
N PHE A 142 -1.76 -9.06 4.83
CA PHE A 142 -2.35 -10.20 5.52
C PHE A 142 -3.83 -10.38 5.15
N LEU A 143 -4.63 -9.31 5.21
CA LEU A 143 -6.05 -9.31 4.87
C LEU A 143 -6.32 -9.71 3.41
N MET A 144 -5.52 -9.21 2.47
CA MET A 144 -5.63 -9.58 1.04
C MET A 144 -5.45 -11.09 0.83
N HIS A 145 -4.55 -11.74 1.57
CA HIS A 145 -4.34 -13.18 1.51
C HIS A 145 -5.41 -13.96 2.27
N ALA A 146 -5.72 -13.55 3.51
CA ALA A 146 -6.63 -14.26 4.39
C ALA A 146 -8.09 -14.23 3.88
N MET A 147 -8.54 -13.10 3.33
CA MET A 147 -9.93 -12.93 2.86
C MET A 147 -10.08 -13.16 1.35
N GLY A 148 -9.06 -12.83 0.56
CA GLY A 148 -9.10 -12.99 -0.90
C GLY A 148 -8.91 -14.44 -1.37
N GLY A 149 -8.60 -15.37 -0.46
CA GLY A 149 -8.35 -16.77 -0.77
C GLY A 149 -7.13 -16.98 -1.68
N GLN A 150 -6.26 -15.97 -1.80
CA GLN A 150 -5.08 -16.09 -2.64
C GLN A 150 -4.05 -16.99 -1.96
N PRO A 151 -3.43 -17.94 -2.68
CA PRO A 151 -2.30 -18.68 -2.15
C PRO A 151 -1.25 -17.70 -1.63
N GLY A 152 -0.54 -18.06 -0.55
CA GLY A 152 0.50 -17.24 0.04
C GLY A 152 1.58 -16.92 -1.00
N ARG A 153 1.51 -15.73 -1.59
CA ARG A 153 2.43 -15.23 -2.63
C ARG A 153 3.34 -14.13 -2.08
N GLY A 154 3.78 -14.30 -0.83
CA GLY A 154 4.53 -13.27 -0.12
C GLY A 154 5.80 -12.84 -0.85
N VAL A 155 6.48 -13.78 -1.53
CA VAL A 155 7.70 -13.49 -2.31
C VAL A 155 7.36 -12.70 -3.58
N GLU A 156 6.29 -13.07 -4.29
CA GLU A 156 5.84 -12.37 -5.49
C GLU A 156 5.38 -10.94 -5.19
N VAL A 157 4.68 -10.75 -4.06
CA VAL A 157 4.26 -9.44 -3.57
C VAL A 157 5.47 -8.61 -3.17
N ALA A 158 6.45 -9.19 -2.46
CA ALA A 158 7.67 -8.47 -2.08
C ALA A 158 8.49 -8.02 -3.30
N LEU A 159 8.30 -8.65 -4.46
CA LEU A 159 8.93 -8.30 -5.73
C LEU A 159 8.03 -7.47 -6.65
N LEU A 160 6.91 -6.93 -6.13
CA LEU A 160 6.05 -6.03 -6.89
C LEU A 160 6.81 -4.76 -7.30
N LYS A 161 6.78 -4.49 -8.59
CA LYS A 161 7.26 -3.28 -9.23
C LYS A 161 6.08 -2.62 -9.90
N ILE A 162 5.76 -1.42 -9.44
CA ILE A 162 4.68 -0.61 -10.02
C ILE A 162 5.16 0.26 -11.18
N TYR A 163 6.47 0.42 -11.37
CA TYR A 163 7.08 1.21 -12.44
C TYR A 163 8.26 0.50 -13.11
N ASN A 164 8.53 0.86 -14.36
CA ASN A 164 9.69 0.38 -15.11
C ASN A 164 10.97 1.01 -14.56
N THR A 165 11.99 0.20 -14.27
CA THR A 165 13.34 0.67 -13.96
C THR A 165 14.26 0.44 -15.15
N LYS A 166 15.44 1.06 -15.15
CA LYS A 166 16.48 0.80 -16.17
C LYS A 166 16.80 -0.68 -16.39
N LEU A 167 16.65 -1.52 -15.36
CA LEU A 167 17.06 -2.93 -15.37
C LEU A 167 15.90 -3.92 -15.46
N ARG A 168 14.65 -3.48 -15.24
CA ARG A 168 13.49 -4.38 -15.24
C ARG A 168 12.20 -3.61 -15.48
N LEU A 169 11.30 -4.20 -16.24
CA LEU A 169 9.92 -3.72 -16.37
C LEU A 169 9.13 -3.91 -15.06
N ARG A 170 8.04 -3.15 -14.94
CA ARG A 170 7.00 -3.41 -13.93
C ARG A 170 6.35 -4.78 -14.16
N ASN A 171 5.78 -5.34 -13.11
CA ASN A 171 5.10 -6.63 -13.16
C ASN A 171 3.61 -6.54 -12.79
N PHE A 172 3.03 -5.34 -12.92
CA PHE A 172 1.67 -5.03 -12.55
C PHE A 172 0.95 -4.37 -13.73
N PHE A 173 -0.15 -4.98 -14.19
CA PHE A 173 -0.86 -4.60 -15.40
C PHE A 173 -2.38 -4.62 -15.22
N PHE A 174 -3.07 -3.64 -15.78
CA PHE A 174 -4.53 -3.67 -15.88
C PHE A 174 -4.96 -4.27 -17.23
N LEU A 175 -5.81 -5.30 -17.18
CA LEU A 175 -6.35 -6.01 -18.35
C LEU A 175 -7.88 -5.88 -18.38
N GLY A 176 -8.36 -4.66 -18.58
CA GLY A 176 -9.79 -4.36 -18.62
C GLY A 176 -10.39 -3.98 -17.25
N PRO A 177 -11.71 -3.74 -17.19
CA PRO A 177 -12.36 -3.19 -16.01
C PRO A 177 -12.22 -4.09 -14.78
N GLY A 178 -11.55 -3.58 -13.74
CA GLY A 178 -11.38 -4.27 -12.46
C GLY A 178 -10.46 -5.48 -12.48
N GLN A 179 -9.80 -5.79 -13.59
CA GLN A 179 -8.88 -6.93 -13.70
C GLN A 179 -7.44 -6.48 -13.57
N LEU A 180 -6.84 -6.89 -12.45
CA LEU A 180 -5.45 -6.63 -12.15
C LEU A 180 -4.62 -7.91 -12.30
N HIS A 181 -3.57 -7.84 -13.10
CA HIS A 181 -2.65 -8.94 -13.34
C HIS A 181 -1.27 -8.63 -12.78
N MET A 182 -0.72 -9.61 -12.06
CA MET A 182 0.64 -9.59 -11.53
C MET A 182 1.48 -10.69 -12.20
N CYS A 183 2.60 -10.32 -12.81
CA CYS A 183 3.53 -11.23 -13.49
C CYS A 183 4.82 -11.41 -12.68
N SER A 184 4.86 -12.39 -11.78
CA SER A 184 6.09 -12.72 -11.06
C SER A 184 7.03 -13.57 -11.92
N SER A 185 8.22 -13.06 -12.24
CA SER A 185 9.31 -13.89 -12.76
C SER A 185 10.11 -14.46 -11.59
N THR A 186 9.97 -15.75 -11.32
CA THR A 186 10.91 -16.47 -10.44
C THR A 186 12.14 -16.83 -11.27
N THR A 187 13.16 -16.00 -11.21
CA THR A 187 14.50 -16.44 -11.61
C THR A 187 14.96 -17.41 -10.52
N LYS A 188 14.94 -18.72 -10.79
CA LYS A 188 15.71 -19.66 -9.97
C LYS A 188 17.17 -19.26 -10.12
N LEU A 189 17.71 -18.55 -9.14
CA LEU A 189 19.13 -18.51 -8.91
C LEU A 189 19.47 -19.90 -8.35
N TRP A 190 19.85 -20.80 -9.24
CA TRP A 190 20.51 -22.03 -8.84
C TRP A 190 21.92 -21.66 -8.40
N GLU A 191 22.21 -21.89 -7.13
CA GLU A 191 23.49 -22.39 -6.59
C GLU A 191 23.21 -22.99 -5.21
#